data_AF-A0A542B323-F1
#
_entry.id   AF-A0A542B323-F1
#
_cell.length_a   1.000
_cell.length_b   1.000
_cell.length_c   1.000
_cell.angle_alpha   90.00
_cell.angle_beta   90.00
_cell.angle_gamma   90.00
#
_symmetry.space_group_name_H-M   'P 1'
#
loop_
_entity.id
_entity.type
_entity.pdbx_description
1 polymer ?
#
loop_
_entity_poly.entity_id
_entity_poly.type
_entity_poly.pdbx_seq_one_letter_code
_entity_poly.pdbx_strand_id
1 'polypeptide(L)' 'MSAVPKLYTSHWAQSLANPPLAAVLCASEAARALELFRRHLDNVQIASRIGCTPAAAANGIARARDEERRAVA' A
#
# COMPACT_ATOMS: atom_id res chain seq x y z
N MET A 1 -30.04 -2.97 30.09
CA MET A 1 -29.65 -2.98 28.66
C MET A 1 -28.20 -2.54 28.58
N SER A 2 -27.25 -3.49 28.52
CA SER A 2 -25.81 -3.16 28.59
C SER A 2 -25.06 -3.80 27.42
N ALA A 3 -24.52 -2.90 26.61
CA ALA A 3 -23.47 -2.99 25.59
C ALA A 3 -23.08 -4.36 24.99
N VAL A 4 -23.31 -4.48 23.68
CA VAL A 4 -22.67 -5.44 22.77
C VAL A 4 -21.14 -5.33 22.88
N PRO A 5 -20.37 -6.42 23.04
CA PRO A 5 -18.92 -6.37 23.01
C PRO A 5 -18.45 -6.08 21.58
N LYS A 6 -17.86 -4.89 21.36
CA LYS A 6 -17.13 -4.54 20.13
C LYS A 6 -15.82 -5.34 20.09
N LEU A 7 -15.86 -6.59 19.67
CA LEU A 7 -14.66 -7.38 19.35
C LEU A 7 -14.36 -7.36 17.85
N TYR A 8 -14.41 -6.17 17.25
CA TYR A 8 -13.87 -5.93 15.91
C TYR A 8 -13.01 -4.67 15.96
N THR A 9 -11.95 -4.70 16.76
CA THR A 9 -10.96 -3.63 16.76
C THR A 9 -9.55 -4.22 16.77
N SER A 10 -9.02 -4.31 15.55
CA SER A 10 -7.76 -3.64 15.22
C SER A 10 -6.46 -4.23 15.78
N HIS A 11 -6.11 -5.43 15.34
CA HIS A 11 -4.70 -5.85 15.39
C HIS A 11 -3.79 -4.95 14.52
N TRP A 12 -4.37 -4.20 13.57
CA TRP A 12 -3.66 -3.19 12.80
C TRP A 12 -3.37 -1.89 13.58
N ALA A 13 -4.06 -1.59 14.68
CA ALA A 13 -3.93 -0.29 15.35
C ALA A 13 -2.69 -0.17 16.24
N GLN A 14 -2.16 -1.27 16.77
CA GLN A 14 -1.15 -1.21 17.82
C GLN A 14 0.31 -1.15 17.30
N SER A 15 0.53 -1.49 16.02
CA SER A 15 1.83 -1.33 15.33
C SER A 15 1.99 0.01 14.60
N LEU A 16 1.07 0.97 14.80
CA LEU A 16 0.97 2.24 14.05
C LEU A 16 1.41 3.49 14.84
N ALA A 17 2.05 3.35 16.01
CA ALA A 17 2.41 4.53 16.82
C ALA A 17 3.38 5.51 16.12
N ASN A 18 4.13 5.04 15.11
CA ASN A 18 4.76 5.86 14.06
C ASN A 18 5.37 4.91 13.02
N PRO A 19 4.61 4.37 12.05
CA PRO A 19 5.25 3.70 10.92
C PRO A 19 6.08 4.77 10.19
N PRO A 20 7.34 4.51 9.78
CA PRO A 20 8.13 5.49 9.07
C PRO A 20 7.30 6.03 7.90
N LEU A 21 7.22 7.37 7.81
CA LEU A 21 6.51 8.12 6.78
C LEU A 21 6.73 7.45 5.42
N ALA A 22 5.69 6.78 4.92
CA ALA A 22 5.73 5.83 3.82
C ALA A 22 6.69 4.66 4.06
N ALA A 23 6.14 3.46 4.31
CA ALA A 23 6.88 2.23 4.03
C ALA A 23 7.26 2.27 2.54
N VAL A 24 8.51 2.62 2.24
CA VAL A 24 8.99 2.75 0.87
C VAL A 24 9.05 1.35 0.28
N LEU A 25 8.17 1.08 -0.67
CA LEU A 25 8.24 -0.16 -1.45
C LEU A 25 9.62 -0.25 -2.12
N CYS A 26 10.24 -1.42 -2.06
CA CYS A 26 11.44 -1.67 -2.85
C CYS A 26 11.08 -1.65 -4.36
N ALA A 27 12.09 -1.57 -5.23
CA ALA A 27 11.85 -1.45 -6.68
C ALA A 27 10.98 -2.60 -7.23
N SER A 28 11.17 -3.82 -6.73
CA SER A 28 10.37 -4.98 -7.16
C SER A 28 8.90 -4.89 -6.73
N GLU A 29 8.64 -4.39 -5.51
CA GLU A 29 7.28 -4.19 -5.00
C GLU A 29 6.59 -3.03 -5.70
N ALA A 30 7.32 -1.96 -6.01
CA ALA A 30 6.81 -0.82 -6.77
C ALA A 30 6.42 -1.22 -8.21
N ALA A 31 7.26 -2.02 -8.88
CA ALA A 31 6.96 -2.59 -10.20
C ALA A 31 5.72 -3.50 -10.14
N ARG A 32 5.64 -4.37 -9.12
CA ARG A 32 4.47 -5.24 -8.89
C ARG A 32 3.20 -4.44 -8.59
N ALA A 33 3.30 -3.36 -7.82
CA ALA A 33 2.18 -2.46 -7.55
C ALA A 33 1.67 -1.80 -8.84
N LEU A 34 2.58 -1.36 -9.71
CA LEU A 34 2.24 -0.81 -11.02
C LEU A 34 1.57 -1.83 -11.93
N GLU A 35 2.05 -3.08 -11.94
CA GLU A 35 1.40 -4.17 -12.70
C GLU A 35 -0.03 -4.42 -12.22
N LEU A 36 -0.26 -4.48 -10.90
CA LEU A 36 -1.59 -4.66 -10.34
C LEU A 36 -2.52 -3.47 -10.65
N PHE A 37 -1.98 -2.25 -10.60
CA PHE A 37 -2.72 -1.04 -10.98
C PHE A 37 -3.16 -1.08 -12.45
N ARG A 38 -2.28 -1.54 -13.36
CA ARG A 38 -2.61 -1.76 -14.79
C ARG A 38 -3.69 -2.82 -15.00
N ARG A 39 -3.87 -3.73 -14.06
CA ARG A 39 -4.99 -4.70 -14.02
C ARG A 39 -6.27 -4.12 -13.39
N HIS A 40 -6.35 -2.81 -13.25
CA HIS A 40 -7.50 -2.07 -12.71
C HIS A 40 -7.82 -2.35 -11.23
N LEU A 41 -6.82 -2.71 -10.43
CA LEU A 41 -6.99 -2.74 -8.98
C LEU A 41 -6.87 -1.35 -8.36
N ASP A 42 -7.63 -1.12 -7.29
CA ASP A 42 -7.47 0.07 -6.45
C ASP A 42 -6.31 -0.06 -5.45
N ASN A 43 -5.91 1.06 -4.87
CA ASN A 43 -4.78 1.13 -3.94
C ASN A 43 -4.97 0.29 -2.67
N VAL A 44 -6.21 0.07 -2.22
CA VAL A 44 -6.52 -0.75 -1.04
C VAL A 44 -6.33 -2.24 -1.36
N GLN A 45 -6.81 -2.68 -2.51
CA GLN A 45 -6.62 -4.04 -3.02
C GLN A 45 -5.14 -4.35 -3.28
N ILE A 46 -4.41 -3.40 -3.87
CA ILE A 46 -2.97 -3.52 -4.10
C ILE A 46 -2.22 -3.62 -2.78
N ALA A 47 -2.51 -2.72 -1.84
CA ALA A 47 -1.91 -2.72 -0.51
C ALA A 47 -2.14 -4.04 0.23
N SER A 48 -3.36 -4.59 0.17
CA SER A 48 -3.67 -5.90 0.74
C SER A 48 -2.86 -7.04 0.10
N ARG A 49 -2.63 -7.01 -1.21
CA ARG A 49 -1.86 -8.04 -1.92
C ARG A 49 -0.36 -7.96 -1.68
N ILE A 50 0.17 -6.78 -1.46
CA ILE A 50 1.61 -6.53 -1.23
C ILE A 50 1.95 -6.59 0.27
N GLY A 51 0.98 -6.38 1.15
CA GLY A 51 1.21 -6.29 2.59
C GLY A 51 1.72 -4.91 3.03
N CYS A 52 1.27 -3.85 2.35
CA CYS A 52 1.67 -2.47 2.65
C CYS A 52 0.44 -1.58 2.96
N THR A 53 0.66 -0.27 3.13
CA THR A 53 -0.45 0.69 3.27
C THR A 53 -0.93 1.18 1.91
N PRO A 54 -2.20 1.61 1.76
CA PRO A 54 -2.70 2.19 0.49
C PRO A 54 -1.87 3.39 0.00
N ALA A 55 -1.34 4.20 0.92
CA ALA A 55 -0.45 5.31 0.60
C ALA A 55 0.91 4.84 0.06
N ALA A 56 1.48 3.78 0.64
CA ALA A 56 2.72 3.16 0.14
C ALA A 56 2.53 2.58 -1.26
N ALA A 57 1.39 1.92 -1.53
CA ALA A 57 1.03 1.44 -2.85
C ALA A 57 0.94 2.59 -3.88
N ALA A 58 0.21 3.67 -3.55
CA ALA A 58 0.08 4.83 -4.43
C ALA A 58 1.44 5.49 -4.76
N ASN A 59 2.28 5.69 -3.74
CA ASN A 59 3.62 6.25 -3.92
C ASN A 59 4.53 5.32 -4.75
N GLY A 60 4.47 4.01 -4.51
CA GLY A 60 5.21 3.01 -5.28
C GLY A 60 4.81 2.99 -6.76
N ILE A 61 3.51 3.09 -7.05
CA ILE A 61 3.01 3.19 -8.44
C ILE A 61 3.55 4.45 -9.13
N ALA A 62 3.47 5.60 -8.46
CA ALA A 62 3.98 6.86 -9.01
C ALA A 62 5.48 6.77 -9.31
N ARG A 63 6.27 6.28 -8.35
CA ARG A 63 7.71 6.06 -8.52
C ARG A 63 8.04 5.12 -9.68
N ALA A 64 7.36 3.97 -9.78
CA ALA A 64 7.60 3.01 -10.86
C ALA A 64 7.27 3.61 -12.24
N ARG A 65 6.21 4.42 -12.35
CA ARG A 65 5.90 5.16 -13.59
C ARG A 65 6.97 6.18 -13.94
N ASP A 66 7.57 6.83 -12.96
CA ASP A 66 8.64 7.81 -13.17
C ASP A 66 9.92 7.12 -13.64
N GLU A 67 10.26 5.97 -13.07
CA GLU A 67 11.38 5.13 -13.49
C GLU A 67 11.20 4.62 -14.92
N GLU A 68 10.01 4.14 -15.29
CA GLU A 68 9.70 3.75 -16.68
C GLU A 68 9.87 4.92 -17.66
N ARG A 69 9.44 6.14 -17.29
CA ARG A 69 9.62 7.32 -18.14
C ARG A 69 11.10 7.68 -18.32
N ARG A 70 11.92 7.53 -17.28
CA ARG A 70 13.36 7.80 -17.35
C ARG A 70 14.13 6.75 -18.15
N ALA A 71 13.68 5.50 -18.17
CA ALA A 71 14.34 4.43 -18.91
C ALA A 71 14.11 4.51 -20.43
N VAL A 72 13.06 5.23 -20.87
CA VAL A 72 12.71 5.42 -22.28
C VAL A 72 13.31 6.71 -22.86
N ALA A 73 13.71 7.66 -22.01
CA ALA A 73 14.34 8.92 -22.39
C ALA A 73 15.85 8.77 -22.57
#